data_AF-A0AAU5CQS6-F1
#
_entry.id   AF-A0AAU5CQS6-F1
#
_cell.length_a   1.000
_cell.length_b   1.000
_cell.length_c   1.000
_cell.angle_alpha   90.00
_cell.angle_beta   90.00
_cell.angle_gamma   90.00
#
_symmetry.space_group_name_H-M   'P 1'
#
loop_
_entity.id
_entity.type
_entity.pdbx_description
1 polymer ?
#
loop_
_entity_poly.entity_id
_entity_poly.type
_entity_poly.pdbx_seq_one_letter_code
_entity_poly.pdbx_strand_id
1 'polypeptide(L)'
;MILLRRLLGDVLRRQRQRQGRTLREVSSSARVSLGYLSEVERGQKEASSELLSAICDALDVRMSELMREVSDELSLAELAESAAASDPVPVPVRPMLNSVSVSSVTGVPTGRVTIKAPAEAVDVVAA
;
A
#
# COMPACT_ATOMS: atom_id res chain seq x y z
N MET A 1 -0.60 -1.28 -15.48
CA MET A 1 -1.17 -0.20 -16.28
C MET A 1 -2.56 0.13 -15.75
N ILE A 2 -2.71 1.33 -15.20
CA ILE A 2 -3.97 1.88 -14.71
C ILE A 2 -4.90 2.26 -15.88
N LEU A 3 -6.21 2.18 -15.69
CA LEU A 3 -7.23 2.46 -16.71
C LEU A 3 -8.34 3.35 -16.14
N LEU A 4 -8.52 4.54 -16.70
CA LEU A 4 -9.45 5.55 -16.17
C LEU A 4 -10.91 5.05 -16.09
N ARG A 5 -11.39 4.33 -17.12
CA ARG A 5 -12.74 3.71 -17.10
C ARG A 5 -12.99 2.78 -15.92
N ARG A 6 -11.95 2.14 -15.38
CA ARG A 6 -12.08 1.25 -14.23
C ARG A 6 -12.26 2.05 -12.96
N LEU A 7 -11.44 3.08 -12.75
CA LEU A 7 -11.58 3.99 -11.60
C LEU A 7 -12.94 4.71 -11.62
N LEU A 8 -13.36 5.24 -12.78
CA LEU A 8 -14.70 5.80 -12.98
C LEU A 8 -15.80 4.78 -12.64
N GLY A 9 -15.72 3.57 -13.19
CA GLY A 9 -16.68 2.50 -12.92
C GLY A 9 -16.77 2.12 -11.44
N ASP A 10 -15.63 1.98 -10.76
CA ASP A 10 -15.55 1.65 -9.34
C ASP A 10 -16.11 2.79 -8.46
N VAL A 11 -15.81 4.05 -8.75
CA VAL A 11 -16.39 5.21 -8.03
C VAL A 11 -17.90 5.30 -8.23
N LEU A 12 -18.38 5.22 -9.48
CA LEU A 12 -19.83 5.23 -9.81
C LEU A 12 -20.57 4.10 -9.09
N ARG A 13 -20.02 2.89 -9.11
CA ARG A 13 -20.57 1.72 -8.42
C ARG A 13 -20.66 1.95 -6.91
N ARG A 14 -19.62 2.53 -6.29
CA ARG A 14 -19.63 2.87 -4.86
C ARG A 14 -20.67 3.93 -4.55
N GLN A 15 -20.81 4.98 -5.35
CA GLN A 15 -21.85 5.99 -5.14
C GLN A 15 -23.26 5.38 -5.22
N ARG A 16 -23.54 4.55 -6.24
CA ARG A 16 -24.80 3.80 -6.32
C ARG A 16 -25.04 2.90 -5.09
N GLN A 17 -24.01 2.18 -4.64
CA GLN A 17 -24.10 1.28 -3.48
C GLN A 17 -24.28 2.04 -2.16
N ARG A 18 -23.61 3.19 -1.97
CA ARG A 18 -23.80 4.11 -0.82
C ARG A 18 -25.27 4.57 -0.71
N GLN A 19 -25.93 4.79 -1.85
CA GLN A 19 -27.35 5.15 -1.91
C GLN A 19 -28.32 3.95 -1.77
N GLY A 20 -27.80 2.72 -1.67
CA GLY A 20 -28.62 1.50 -1.61
C GLY A 20 -29.36 1.14 -2.91
N ARG A 21 -29.05 1.82 -4.03
CA ARG A 21 -29.84 1.73 -5.27
C ARG A 21 -29.41 0.58 -6.18
N THR A 22 -30.37 -0.01 -6.88
CA THR A 22 -30.10 -1.08 -7.84
C THR A 22 -29.59 -0.55 -9.18
N LEU A 23 -28.89 -1.40 -9.94
CA LEU A 23 -28.51 -1.08 -11.33
C LEU A 23 -29.73 -0.68 -12.18
N ARG A 24 -30.89 -1.29 -11.94
CA ARG A 24 -32.13 -1.05 -12.69
C ARG A 24 -32.69 0.35 -12.45
N GLU A 25 -32.70 0.81 -11.20
CA GLU A 25 -33.16 2.17 -10.85
C GLU A 25 -32.28 3.25 -11.50
N VAL A 26 -30.96 3.11 -11.38
CA VAL A 26 -30.01 4.09 -11.93
C VAL A 26 -30.02 4.05 -13.45
N SER A 27 -30.00 2.88 -14.08
CA SER A 27 -30.03 2.78 -15.54
C SER A 27 -31.32 3.36 -16.13
N SER A 28 -32.46 3.13 -15.46
CA SER A 28 -33.75 3.71 -15.86
C SER A 28 -33.75 5.24 -15.75
N SER A 29 -33.18 5.79 -14.67
CA SER A 29 -33.09 7.25 -14.46
C SER A 29 -32.14 7.90 -15.47
N ALA A 30 -30.99 7.29 -15.73
CA ALA A 30 -29.98 7.74 -16.70
C ALA A 30 -30.34 7.47 -18.17
N ARG A 31 -31.50 6.81 -18.43
CA ARG A 31 -31.97 6.39 -19.77
C ARG A 31 -30.97 5.51 -20.55
N VAL A 32 -30.20 4.69 -19.84
CA VAL A 32 -29.27 3.70 -20.41
C VAL A 32 -29.75 2.27 -20.15
N SER A 33 -29.21 1.29 -20.88
CA SER A 33 -29.52 -0.11 -20.58
C SER A 33 -28.83 -0.55 -19.29
N LEU A 34 -29.48 -1.45 -18.54
CA LEU A 34 -28.92 -2.05 -17.32
C LEU A 34 -27.58 -2.77 -17.62
N GLY A 35 -27.50 -3.44 -18.77
CA GLY A 35 -26.28 -4.08 -19.25
C GLY A 35 -25.15 -3.08 -19.46
N TYR A 36 -25.42 -1.95 -20.12
CA TYR A 36 -24.42 -0.91 -20.36
C TYR A 36 -23.90 -0.31 -19.05
N LEU A 37 -24.79 0.06 -18.11
CA LEU A 37 -24.37 0.56 -16.79
C LEU A 37 -23.53 -0.48 -16.03
N SER A 38 -23.89 -1.76 -16.10
CA SER A 38 -23.11 -2.86 -15.53
C SER A 38 -21.73 -3.01 -16.17
N GLU A 39 -21.59 -2.81 -17.48
CA GLU A 39 -20.29 -2.82 -18.16
C GLU A 39 -19.43 -1.59 -17.79
N VAL A 40 -20.03 -0.40 -17.66
CA VAL A 40 -19.36 0.82 -17.20
C VAL A 40 -18.86 0.65 -15.76
N GLU A 41 -19.70 0.21 -14.83
CA GLU A 41 -19.32 -0.06 -13.42
C GLU A 41 -18.25 -1.15 -13.25
N ARG A 42 -17.97 -1.94 -14.28
CA ARG A 42 -16.90 -2.96 -14.30
C ARG A 42 -15.67 -2.52 -15.10
N GLY A 43 -15.62 -1.28 -15.58
CA GLY A 43 -14.53 -0.79 -16.42
C GLY A 43 -14.39 -1.54 -17.76
N GLN A 44 -15.48 -2.06 -18.31
CA GLN A 44 -15.51 -2.78 -19.59
C GLN A 44 -15.90 -1.89 -20.78
N LYS A 45 -16.48 -0.71 -20.52
CA LYS A 45 -16.78 0.31 -21.53
C LYS A 45 -16.17 1.65 -21.13
N GLU A 46 -15.74 2.41 -22.12
CA GLU A 46 -15.59 3.86 -22.02
C GLU A 46 -16.99 4.48 -22.12
N ALA A 47 -17.35 5.36 -21.19
CA ALA A 47 -18.58 6.15 -21.27
C ALA A 47 -18.29 7.48 -21.99
N SER A 48 -19.21 7.96 -22.83
CA SER A 48 -19.10 9.31 -23.36
C SER A 48 -19.39 10.34 -22.25
N SER A 49 -18.96 11.59 -22.43
CA SER A 49 -19.19 12.67 -21.46
C SER A 49 -20.68 12.88 -21.16
N GLU A 50 -21.53 12.75 -22.17
CA GLU A 50 -22.99 12.88 -22.06
C GLU A 50 -23.59 11.73 -21.23
N LEU A 51 -23.14 10.49 -21.48
CA LEU A 51 -23.59 9.32 -20.72
C LEU A 51 -23.07 9.35 -19.28
N LEU A 52 -21.84 9.82 -19.06
CA LEU A 52 -21.30 10.01 -17.73
C LEU A 52 -22.10 11.09 -16.97
N SER A 53 -22.46 12.20 -17.61
CA SER A 53 -23.34 13.22 -17.03
C SER A 53 -24.70 12.63 -16.67
N ALA A 54 -25.36 11.92 -17.59
CA ALA A 54 -26.66 11.31 -17.33
C ALA A 54 -26.65 10.30 -16.16
N ILE A 55 -25.54 9.58 -15.95
CA ILE A 55 -25.36 8.69 -14.79
C ILE A 55 -25.11 9.50 -13.51
N CYS A 56 -24.33 10.60 -13.57
CA CYS A 56 -24.12 11.51 -12.44
C CYS A 56 -25.43 12.16 -11.99
N ASP A 57 -26.20 12.71 -12.93
CA ASP A 57 -27.52 13.31 -12.71
C ASP A 57 -28.50 12.28 -12.13
N ALA A 58 -28.50 11.05 -12.67
CA ALA A 58 -29.30 9.95 -12.15
C ALA A 58 -28.92 9.51 -10.73
N LEU A 59 -27.68 9.77 -10.31
CA LEU A 59 -27.15 9.53 -8.96
C LEU A 59 -27.23 10.76 -8.05
N ASP A 60 -27.68 11.93 -8.51
CA ASP A 60 -27.62 13.20 -7.76
C ASP A 60 -26.19 13.53 -7.26
N VAL A 61 -25.18 13.21 -8.08
CA VAL A 61 -23.76 13.48 -7.80
C VAL A 61 -23.23 14.49 -8.82
N ARG A 62 -22.50 15.51 -8.35
CA ARG A 62 -21.87 16.49 -9.25
C ARG A 62 -20.65 15.88 -9.96
N MET A 63 -20.52 16.13 -11.26
CA MET A 63 -19.36 15.66 -12.06
C MET A 63 -18.00 16.02 -11.43
N SER A 64 -17.86 17.22 -10.86
CA SER A 64 -16.63 17.67 -10.20
C SER A 64 -16.30 16.92 -8.91
N GLU A 65 -17.30 16.33 -8.26
CA GLU A 65 -17.16 15.51 -7.06
C GLU A 65 -16.75 14.08 -7.43
N LEU A 66 -17.39 13.51 -8.47
CA LEU A 66 -16.97 12.25 -9.07
C LEU A 66 -15.51 12.30 -9.53
N MET A 67 -15.13 13.34 -10.27
CA MET A 67 -13.77 13.50 -10.79
C MET A 67 -12.74 13.73 -9.67
N ARG A 68 -13.14 14.27 -8.52
CA ARG A 68 -12.27 14.35 -7.33
C ARG A 68 -12.00 12.97 -6.76
N GLU A 69 -13.04 12.18 -6.47
CA GLU A 69 -12.87 10.79 -5.99
C GLU A 69 -12.03 9.95 -6.98
N VAL A 70 -12.24 10.12 -8.29
CA VAL A 70 -11.44 9.44 -9.33
C VAL A 70 -9.97 9.90 -9.31
N SER A 71 -9.71 11.19 -9.09
CA SER A 71 -8.35 11.72 -8.98
C SER A 71 -7.62 11.17 -7.75
N ASP A 72 -8.30 11.10 -6.60
CA ASP A 72 -7.73 10.59 -5.36
C ASP A 72 -7.37 9.09 -5.51
N GLU A 73 -8.26 8.30 -6.11
CA GLU A 73 -8.04 6.87 -6.43
C GLU A 73 -6.91 6.67 -7.47
N LEU A 74 -6.82 7.54 -8.48
CA LEU A 74 -5.75 7.50 -9.47
C LEU A 74 -4.38 7.74 -8.82
N SER A 75 -4.26 8.76 -7.97
CA SER A 75 -3.01 9.03 -7.24
C SER A 75 -2.60 7.87 -6.33
N LEU A 76 -3.56 7.22 -5.65
CA LEU A 76 -3.28 6.01 -4.86
C LEU A 76 -2.81 4.83 -5.73
N ALA A 77 -3.42 4.64 -6.90
CA ALA A 77 -3.04 3.60 -7.84
C ALA A 77 -1.64 3.83 -8.44
N GLU A 78 -1.30 5.08 -8.79
CA GLU A 78 0.02 5.47 -9.32
C GLU A 78 1.14 5.27 -8.29
N LEU A 79 0.89 5.62 -7.02
CA LEU A 79 1.81 5.35 -5.91
C LEU A 79 2.02 3.83 -5.71
N ALA A 80 0.96 3.04 -5.81
CA ALA A 80 1.04 1.58 -5.69
C ALA A 80 1.78 0.92 -6.87
N GLU A 81 1.54 1.37 -8.11
CA GLU A 81 2.25 0.90 -9.30
C GLU A 81 3.74 1.29 -9.23
N SER A 82 4.06 2.48 -8.71
CA SER A 82 5.45 2.92 -8.48
C SER A 82 6.16 2.10 -7.40
N ALA A 83 5.49 1.81 -6.28
CA ALA A 83 6.04 0.98 -5.19
C ALA A 83 6.24 -0.49 -5.60
N ALA A 84 5.40 -1.02 -6.51
CA ALA A 84 5.58 -2.34 -7.10
C ALA A 84 6.72 -2.38 -8.14
N ALA A 85 7.09 -1.24 -8.72
CA ALA A 85 8.19 -1.11 -9.68
C ALA A 85 9.57 -0.89 -9.01
N SER A 86 9.62 -0.44 -7.75
CA SER A 86 10.85 -0.48 -6.97
C SER A 86 11.15 -1.90 -6.51
N ASP A 87 12.33 -2.42 -6.86
CA ASP A 87 12.79 -3.76 -6.44
C ASP A 87 12.63 -3.96 -4.93
N PRO A 88 12.23 -5.18 -4.48
CA PRO A 88 12.19 -5.49 -3.07
C PRO A 88 13.62 -5.38 -2.51
N VAL A 89 13.84 -4.39 -1.63
CA VAL A 89 15.11 -4.23 -0.91
C VAL A 89 15.47 -5.57 -0.29
N PRO A 90 16.60 -6.20 -0.66
CA PRO A 90 16.93 -7.53 -0.18
C PRO A 90 17.10 -7.45 1.33
N VAL A 91 16.17 -8.09 2.06
CA VAL A 91 16.29 -8.26 3.51
C VAL A 91 17.67 -8.85 3.80
N PRO A 92 18.48 -8.25 4.69
CA PRO A 92 19.83 -8.72 4.93
C PRO A 92 19.78 -10.15 5.45
N VAL A 93 20.14 -11.10 4.59
CA VAL A 93 20.16 -12.52 4.93
C VAL A 93 21.16 -12.69 6.05
N ARG A 94 20.68 -12.96 7.27
CA ARG A 94 21.55 -13.26 8.39
C ARG A 94 22.45 -14.44 7.97
N PRO A 95 23.78 -14.29 7.95
CA PRO A 95 24.65 -15.39 7.60
C PRO A 95 24.40 -16.52 8.61
N MET A 96 24.10 -17.72 8.12
CA MET A 96 24.11 -18.90 8.98
C MET A 96 25.56 -19.16 9.37
N LEU A 97 25.92 -18.71 10.57
CA LEU A 97 27.20 -19.01 11.17
C LEU A 97 27.24 -20.52 11.42
N ASN A 98 28.05 -21.25 10.65
CA ASN A 98 28.36 -22.64 10.96
C ASN A 98 28.95 -22.71 12.37
N SER A 99 28.40 -23.57 13.21
CA SER A 99 28.97 -23.89 14.52
C SER A 99 30.32 -24.58 14.32
N VAL A 100 31.41 -23.83 14.49
CA VAL A 100 32.76 -24.40 14.52
C VAL A 100 32.93 -25.18 15.83
N SER A 101 32.90 -26.50 15.74
CA SER A 101 33.22 -27.38 16.87
C SER A 101 34.72 -27.28 17.18
N VAL A 102 35.05 -26.59 18.27
CA VAL A 102 36.42 -26.54 18.79
C VAL A 102 36.73 -27.84 19.54
N SER A 103 37.44 -28.76 18.89
CA SER A 103 38.03 -29.90 19.59
C SER A 103 39.10 -29.40 20.56
N SER A 104 38.89 -29.63 21.86
CA SER A 104 39.79 -29.19 22.92
C SER A 104 41.19 -29.80 22.76
N VAL A 105 42.20 -28.97 22.51
CA VAL A 105 43.61 -29.37 22.64
C VAL A 105 43.90 -29.56 24.12
N THR A 106 44.11 -30.81 24.53
CA THR A 106 44.50 -31.16 25.89
C THR A 106 45.96 -30.76 26.15
N GLY A 107 46.14 -29.64 26.82
CA GLY A 107 47.42 -29.24 27.43
C GLY A 107 47.14 -28.48 28.72
N VAL A 108 47.44 -29.09 29.86
CA VAL A 108 47.29 -28.48 31.19
C VAL A 108 48.62 -27.84 31.60
N PRO A 109 48.70 -26.51 31.78
CA PRO A 109 49.75 -25.87 32.54
C PRO A 109 49.26 -25.61 33.97
N THR A 110 49.73 -26.41 34.92
CA THR A 110 49.50 -26.19 36.35
C THR A 110 50.24 -24.94 36.82
N GLY A 111 49.57 -23.78 36.88
CA GLY A 111 50.21 -22.50 37.23
C GLY A 111 49.23 -21.51 37.86
N ARG A 112 49.50 -21.11 39.11
CA ARG A 112 48.68 -20.16 39.87
C ARG A 112 48.95 -18.73 39.39
N VAL A 113 48.00 -18.12 38.68
CA VAL A 113 48.10 -16.72 38.25
C VAL A 113 47.75 -15.79 39.42
N THR A 114 48.69 -14.91 39.79
CA THR A 114 48.48 -13.89 40.83
C THR A 114 48.27 -12.55 40.15
N ILE A 115 47.07 -11.96 40.26
CA ILE A 115 46.77 -10.66 39.65
C ILE A 115 47.18 -9.56 40.63
N LYS A 116 48.15 -8.73 40.24
CA LYS A 116 48.55 -7.55 41.02
C LYS A 116 47.56 -6.41 40.75
N ALA A 117 46.76 -6.04 41.74
CA ALA A 117 45.92 -4.85 41.66
C ALA A 117 46.82 -3.59 41.52
N PRO A 118 46.54 -2.67 40.57
CA PRO A 118 47.11 -1.34 40.61
C PRO A 118 46.52 -0.56 41.79
N ALA A 119 47.37 0.16 42.52
CA ALA A 119 46.98 0.91 43.71
C ALA A 119 46.25 2.22 43.37
N GLU A 120 45.51 2.73 44.35
CA GLU A 120 44.81 4.02 44.31
C GLU A 120 45.74 5.22 44.09
N ALA A 121 45.23 6.29 43.48
CA ALA A 121 45.79 7.64 43.58
C ALA A 121 44.70 8.71 43.55
N VAL A 122 44.74 9.57 44.58
CA VAL A 122 43.67 10.39 45.18
C VAL A 122 44.38 11.58 45.88
N ASP A 123 43.94 12.85 45.84
CA ASP A 123 42.65 13.39 45.38
C ASP A 123 42.71 14.86 44.88
N VAL A 124 41.84 15.20 43.90
CA VAL A 124 40.97 16.41 43.91
C VAL A 124 41.55 17.85 43.75
N VAL A 125 40.62 18.81 43.52
CA VAL A 125 40.73 20.31 43.37
C VAL A 125 41.56 20.86 42.18
N ALA A 126 41.31 22.07 41.63
CA ALA A 126 40.36 23.14 41.94
C ALA A 126 39.97 24.00 40.72
N ALA A 127 38.83 24.72 40.87
CA ALA A 127 38.49 26.06 40.35
C ALA A 127 38.59 26.32 38.83
#